data_AF-A0A9E1UWZ7-F1
#
_entry.id   AF-A0A9E1UWZ7-F1
#
_cell.length_a   1.000
_cell.length_b   1.000
_cell.length_c   1.000
_cell.angle_alpha   90.00
_cell.angle_beta   90.00
_cell.angle_gamma   90.00
#
_symmetry.space_group_name_H-M   'P 1'
#
loop_
_entity.id
_entity.type
_entity.pdbx_description
1 polymer ?
#
loop_
_entity_poly.entity_id
_entity_poly.type
_entity_poly.pdbx_seq_one_letter_code
_entity_poly.pdbx_strand_id
1 'polypeptide(L)'
;PAFSRDGVHPDVRSGHPFYLAAIVRSMPSLKAAGTPGAHALPVPLDADNWEKARMVPVAQVQRSAGWTQVGFPGDPKRAQRVSQRLSPLWRATRPGDALSFTFHGTAFGIVGLKGPDAGQFAVTVDDRPPVVGALFDGFCIEGRYRMWPWFYPQDLPLGEHRVKITLLAEPIDKESILKRHGKTMRDPKAFTPGWLYVGDVLIVGEVQ
;
A
#
# COMPACT_ATOMS: atom_id res chain seq x y z
N PRO A 1 31.31 15.50 4.95
CA PRO A 1 30.29 14.53 4.48
C PRO A 1 29.01 14.62 5.30
N ALA A 2 27.83 14.67 4.68
CA ALA A 2 26.55 14.72 5.40
C ALA A 2 26.15 13.33 5.92
N PHE A 3 25.47 13.26 7.07
CA PHE A 3 24.90 12.02 7.61
C PHE A 3 23.71 11.52 6.76
N SER A 4 22.82 12.43 6.38
CA SER A 4 21.72 12.23 5.45
C SER A 4 21.57 13.48 4.59
N ARG A 5 21.15 13.32 3.34
CA ARG A 5 20.94 14.44 2.40
C ARG A 5 19.50 14.94 2.38
N ASP A 6 18.56 14.11 2.78
CA ASP A 6 17.12 14.40 2.78
C ASP A 6 16.51 14.36 4.19
N GLY A 7 17.35 14.18 5.22
CA GLY A 7 16.93 14.11 6.62
C GLY A 7 16.30 12.77 7.01
N VAL A 8 16.17 11.80 6.09
CA VAL A 8 15.51 10.51 6.33
C VAL A 8 16.43 9.34 6.02
N HIS A 9 17.00 9.30 4.82
CA HIS A 9 17.82 8.18 4.37
C HIS A 9 19.29 8.46 4.70
N PRO A 10 19.96 7.63 5.53
CA PRO A 10 21.37 7.81 5.79
C PRO A 10 22.18 7.66 4.50
N ASP A 11 23.22 8.47 4.33
CA ASP A 11 24.14 8.34 3.21
C ASP A 11 24.89 7.00 3.32
N VAL A 12 24.98 6.26 2.22
CA VAL A 12 25.57 4.91 2.20
C VAL A 12 27.01 4.92 2.67
N ARG A 13 27.77 5.99 2.40
CA ARG A 13 29.19 6.09 2.73
C ARG A 13 29.45 6.75 4.08
N SER A 14 28.58 7.64 4.54
CA SER A 14 28.81 8.41 5.77
C SER A 14 27.77 8.19 6.86
N GLY A 15 26.49 7.95 6.56
CA GLY A 15 25.43 7.74 7.56
C GLY A 15 25.28 6.27 7.99
N HIS A 16 25.18 5.36 7.01
CA HIS A 16 25.04 3.92 7.27
C HIS A 16 26.12 3.33 8.19
N PRO A 17 27.41 3.71 8.07
CA PRO A 17 28.45 3.21 8.97
C PRO A 17 28.18 3.52 10.46
N PHE A 18 27.53 4.63 10.79
CA PHE A 18 27.20 4.95 12.19
C PHE A 18 26.14 4.01 12.75
N TYR A 19 25.10 3.71 11.98
CA TYR A 19 24.09 2.71 12.38
C TYR A 19 24.72 1.35 12.59
N LEU A 20 25.56 0.91 11.64
CA LEU A 20 26.28 -0.36 11.76
C LEU A 20 27.18 -0.38 13.01
N ALA A 21 27.97 0.68 13.24
CA ALA A 21 28.85 0.78 14.40
C ALA A 21 28.07 0.72 15.72
N ALA A 22 26.89 1.35 15.80
CA ALA A 22 26.03 1.27 16.98
C ALA A 22 25.51 -0.15 17.23
N ILE A 23 25.07 -0.85 16.19
CA ILE A 23 24.62 -2.25 16.29
C ILE A 23 25.78 -3.15 16.72
N VAL A 24 26.93 -3.05 16.05
CA VAL A 24 28.14 -3.86 16.34
C VAL A 24 28.62 -3.62 17.77
N ARG A 25 28.66 -2.37 18.22
CA ARG A 25 29.07 -2.01 19.59
C ARG A 25 28.16 -2.61 20.65
N SER A 26 26.85 -2.67 20.38
CA SER A 26 25.86 -3.17 21.35
C SER A 26 25.79 -4.70 21.41
N MET A 27 26.18 -5.38 20.33
CA MET A 27 26.00 -6.84 20.22
C MET A 27 26.70 -7.66 21.32
N PRO A 28 27.94 -7.37 21.74
CA PRO A 28 28.59 -8.09 22.83
C PRO A 28 27.81 -8.00 24.15
N SER A 29 27.33 -6.80 24.51
CA SER A 29 26.55 -6.58 25.73
C SER A 29 25.20 -7.29 25.68
N LEU A 30 24.51 -7.25 24.53
CA LEU A 30 23.25 -7.99 24.33
C LEU A 30 23.45 -9.50 24.47
N LYS A 31 24.53 -10.04 23.88
CA LYS A 31 24.86 -11.46 23.96
C LYS A 31 25.20 -11.89 25.39
N ALA A 32 25.84 -11.02 26.17
CA ALA A 32 26.21 -11.31 27.56
C ALA A 32 25.02 -11.23 28.54
N ALA A 33 23.99 -10.45 28.21
CA ALA A 33 22.86 -10.20 29.11
C ALA A 33 21.83 -11.36 29.16
N GLY A 34 21.74 -12.18 28.12
CA GLY A 34 20.72 -13.22 27.98
C GLY A 34 21.29 -14.65 27.99
N THR A 35 20.52 -15.59 28.52
CA THR A 35 20.75 -17.03 28.35
C THR A 35 19.82 -17.59 27.28
N PRO A 36 20.32 -18.38 26.31
CA PRO A 36 19.44 -19.06 25.35
C PRO A 36 18.43 -19.96 26.06
N GLY A 37 17.16 -19.86 25.66
CA GLY A 37 16.09 -20.66 26.25
C GLY A 37 14.75 -20.39 25.58
N ALA A 38 13.75 -21.19 25.92
CA ALA A 38 12.38 -20.92 25.50
C ALA A 38 11.84 -19.68 26.24
N HIS A 39 11.21 -18.78 25.51
CA HIS A 39 10.52 -17.62 26.07
C HIS A 39 9.03 -17.78 25.82
N ALA A 40 8.23 -17.74 26.88
CA ALA A 40 6.78 -17.66 26.73
C ALA A 40 6.41 -16.29 26.15
N LEU A 41 5.53 -16.27 25.16
CA LEU A 41 4.99 -15.01 24.65
C LEU A 41 4.06 -14.41 25.71
N PRO A 42 4.27 -13.16 26.13
CA PRO A 42 3.34 -12.49 27.03
C PRO A 42 2.00 -12.25 26.32
N VAL A 43 0.99 -11.86 27.09
CA VAL A 43 -0.23 -11.29 26.49
C VAL A 43 0.17 -10.11 25.58
N PRO A 44 -0.50 -9.93 24.42
CA PRO A 44 -0.22 -8.80 23.56
C PRO A 44 -0.31 -7.47 24.31
N LEU A 45 0.61 -6.54 24.01
CA LEU A 45 0.59 -5.20 24.58
C LEU A 45 -0.70 -4.45 24.21
N ASP A 46 -1.19 -4.69 22.99
CA ASP A 46 -2.45 -4.16 22.48
C ASP A 46 -3.35 -5.33 22.10
N ALA A 47 -4.60 -5.31 22.59
CA ALA A 47 -5.59 -6.33 22.26
C ALA A 47 -6.11 -6.18 20.82
N ASP A 48 -6.04 -4.98 20.23
CA ASP A 48 -6.40 -4.68 18.84
C ASP A 48 -5.15 -4.66 17.92
N ASN A 49 -4.20 -5.54 18.21
CA ASN A 49 -3.01 -5.70 17.39
C ASN A 49 -3.33 -6.40 16.06
N TRP A 50 -2.41 -6.29 15.10
CA TRP A 50 -2.58 -6.82 13.74
C TRP A 50 -1.92 -8.20 13.54
N GLU A 51 -1.80 -9.03 14.58
CA GLU A 51 -1.22 -10.39 14.47
C GLU A 51 -2.00 -11.30 13.51
N LYS A 52 -3.30 -11.03 13.35
CA LYS A 52 -4.18 -11.73 12.39
C LYS A 52 -4.27 -11.03 11.03
N ALA A 53 -3.41 -10.06 10.76
CA ALA A 53 -3.39 -9.39 9.46
C ALA A 53 -2.88 -10.33 8.37
N ARG A 54 -3.53 -10.29 7.21
CA ARG A 54 -3.09 -11.04 6.03
C ARG A 54 -3.38 -10.31 4.74
N MET A 55 -2.67 -10.74 3.68
CA MET A 55 -2.90 -10.31 2.31
C MET A 55 -3.68 -11.39 1.57
N VAL A 56 -4.79 -11.00 0.95
CA VAL A 56 -5.61 -11.85 0.08
C VAL A 56 -5.47 -11.36 -1.35
N PRO A 57 -4.96 -12.19 -2.28
CA PRO A 57 -4.83 -11.81 -3.68
C PRO A 57 -6.15 -11.33 -4.26
N VAL A 58 -6.11 -10.26 -5.07
CA VAL A 58 -7.30 -9.80 -5.81
C VAL A 58 -7.85 -10.88 -6.77
N ALA A 59 -7.04 -11.88 -7.11
CA ALA A 59 -7.48 -13.07 -7.83
C ALA A 59 -8.55 -13.90 -7.10
N GLN A 60 -8.66 -13.77 -5.77
CA GLN A 60 -9.57 -14.54 -4.93
C GLN A 60 -10.83 -13.76 -4.53
N VAL A 61 -10.95 -12.49 -4.93
CA VAL A 61 -12.14 -11.67 -4.65
C VAL A 61 -12.97 -11.43 -5.92
N GLN A 62 -14.24 -11.08 -5.75
CA GLN A 62 -15.11 -10.79 -6.89
C GLN A 62 -14.68 -9.50 -7.58
N ARG A 63 -14.69 -9.54 -8.91
CA ARG A 63 -14.33 -8.41 -9.79
C ARG A 63 -15.38 -8.21 -10.85
N SER A 64 -15.59 -6.97 -11.27
CA SER A 64 -16.30 -6.72 -12.53
C SER A 64 -15.45 -7.18 -13.72
N ALA A 65 -16.09 -7.39 -14.87
CA ALA A 65 -15.42 -7.88 -16.08
C ALA A 65 -14.34 -6.94 -16.65
N GLY A 66 -14.29 -5.67 -16.23
CA GLY A 66 -13.30 -4.69 -16.72
C GLY A 66 -11.92 -4.80 -16.09
N TRP A 67 -11.76 -5.62 -15.04
CA TRP A 67 -10.46 -5.85 -14.43
C TRP A 67 -9.59 -6.73 -15.31
N THR A 68 -8.42 -6.22 -15.67
CA THR A 68 -7.43 -6.96 -16.46
C THR A 68 -6.17 -7.18 -15.63
N GLN A 69 -5.62 -8.38 -15.70
CA GLN A 69 -4.32 -8.65 -15.09
C GLN A 69 -3.26 -7.88 -15.85
N VAL A 70 -2.42 -7.15 -15.13
CA VAL A 70 -1.36 -6.33 -15.68
C VAL A 70 -0.05 -7.08 -15.53
N GLY A 71 0.50 -7.51 -16.66
CA GLY A 71 1.96 -7.61 -16.78
C GLY A 71 2.55 -6.21 -16.92
N PHE A 72 3.85 -6.03 -16.68
CA PHE A 72 4.55 -4.79 -17.03
C PHE A 72 5.35 -4.98 -18.32
N PRO A 73 4.71 -5.20 -19.50
CA PRO A 73 5.45 -5.31 -20.75
C PRO A 73 6.17 -3.98 -21.01
N GLY A 74 7.49 -4.05 -21.17
CA GLY A 74 8.34 -2.89 -21.44
C GLY A 74 8.96 -2.19 -20.22
N ASP A 75 8.65 -2.59 -18.98
CA ASP A 75 9.34 -2.11 -17.76
C ASP A 75 9.73 -3.28 -16.83
N PRO A 76 10.80 -4.04 -17.18
CA PRO A 76 11.23 -5.23 -16.44
C PRO A 76 11.59 -4.93 -14.98
N LYS A 77 12.11 -3.72 -14.69
CA LYS A 77 12.50 -3.32 -13.34
C LYS A 77 11.27 -3.06 -12.46
N ARG A 78 10.20 -2.49 -13.01
CA ARG A 78 8.93 -2.36 -12.31
C ARG A 78 8.25 -3.73 -12.17
N ALA A 79 8.29 -4.55 -13.21
CA ALA A 79 7.81 -5.93 -13.16
C ALA A 79 8.43 -6.69 -12.00
N GLN A 80 9.76 -6.66 -11.90
CA GLN A 80 10.52 -7.36 -10.86
C GLN A 80 10.23 -6.84 -9.45
N ARG A 81 10.08 -5.51 -9.26
CA ARG A 81 9.78 -4.94 -7.94
C ARG A 81 8.40 -5.30 -7.43
N VAL A 82 7.43 -5.45 -8.33
CA VAL A 82 6.04 -5.79 -7.99
C VAL A 82 5.88 -7.30 -7.87
N SER A 83 6.42 -8.09 -8.80
CA SER A 83 6.28 -9.55 -8.82
C SER A 83 6.95 -10.26 -7.65
N GLN A 84 7.95 -9.64 -7.00
CA GLN A 84 8.59 -10.20 -5.81
C GLN A 84 7.83 -9.91 -4.51
N ARG A 85 6.82 -9.02 -4.53
CA ARG A 85 6.23 -8.46 -3.30
C ARG A 85 4.71 -8.47 -3.26
N LEU A 86 4.05 -8.59 -4.41
CA LEU A 86 2.60 -8.66 -4.53
C LEU A 86 2.19 -9.89 -5.32
N SER A 87 0.96 -10.31 -5.07
CA SER A 87 0.21 -11.13 -6.01
C SER A 87 0.13 -10.45 -7.38
N PRO A 88 -0.21 -11.18 -8.46
CA PRO A 88 -0.37 -10.57 -9.77
C PRO A 88 -1.26 -9.34 -9.72
N LEU A 89 -0.77 -8.23 -10.29
CA LEU A 89 -1.46 -6.94 -10.23
C LEU A 89 -2.64 -6.93 -11.18
N TRP A 90 -3.77 -6.37 -10.75
CA TRP A 90 -4.95 -6.16 -11.55
C TRP A 90 -5.22 -4.68 -11.74
N ARG A 91 -5.78 -4.31 -12.89
CA ARG A 91 -6.12 -2.93 -13.23
C ARG A 91 -7.56 -2.79 -13.68
N ALA A 92 -8.26 -1.83 -13.08
CA ALA A 92 -9.49 -1.25 -13.60
C ALA A 92 -9.18 0.03 -14.38
N THR A 93 -9.85 0.20 -15.52
CA THR A 93 -9.66 1.37 -16.39
C THR A 93 -10.93 2.14 -16.69
N ARG A 94 -12.11 1.60 -16.35
CA ARG A 94 -13.40 2.23 -16.64
C ARG A 94 -14.11 2.59 -15.33
N PRO A 95 -14.64 3.81 -15.20
CA PRO A 95 -15.50 4.16 -14.08
C PRO A 95 -16.64 3.14 -13.90
N GLY A 96 -16.93 2.78 -12.66
CA GLY A 96 -17.89 1.73 -12.32
C GLY A 96 -17.30 0.32 -12.24
N ASP A 97 -16.07 0.09 -12.76
CA ASP A 97 -15.38 -1.18 -12.50
C ASP A 97 -15.14 -1.34 -10.98
N ALA A 98 -15.39 -2.53 -10.45
CA ALA A 98 -15.46 -2.73 -9.01
C ALA A 98 -14.80 -4.02 -8.52
N LEU A 99 -14.26 -3.97 -7.30
CA LEU A 99 -13.92 -5.14 -6.47
C LEU A 99 -14.99 -5.31 -5.40
N SER A 100 -15.32 -6.55 -5.05
CA SER A 100 -16.22 -6.85 -3.94
C SER A 100 -15.75 -8.09 -3.19
N PHE A 101 -15.81 -8.02 -1.87
CA PHE A 101 -15.47 -9.12 -0.98
C PHE A 101 -16.18 -8.96 0.36
N THR A 102 -16.31 -10.08 1.07
CA THR A 102 -16.78 -10.10 2.46
C THR A 102 -15.64 -10.60 3.34
N PHE A 103 -15.50 -10.01 4.52
CA PHE A 103 -14.54 -10.48 5.50
C PHE A 103 -15.11 -10.36 6.92
N HIS A 104 -14.66 -11.23 7.81
CA HIS A 104 -14.90 -11.16 9.25
C HIS A 104 -13.66 -10.58 9.95
N GLY A 105 -13.72 -9.37 10.49
CA GLY A 105 -12.55 -8.69 11.04
C GLY A 105 -12.81 -7.28 11.55
N THR A 106 -11.73 -6.52 11.80
CA THR A 106 -11.80 -5.15 12.35
C THR A 106 -11.20 -4.08 11.44
N ALA A 107 -10.42 -4.49 10.43
CA ALA A 107 -9.82 -3.55 9.49
C ALA A 107 -9.58 -4.20 8.13
N PHE A 108 -9.59 -3.36 7.09
CA PHE A 108 -9.12 -3.74 5.77
C PHE A 108 -8.44 -2.58 5.04
N GLY A 109 -7.74 -2.94 3.97
CA GLY A 109 -7.15 -2.03 3.02
C GLY A 109 -6.90 -2.71 1.68
N ILE A 110 -6.35 -1.96 0.74
CA ILE A 110 -5.85 -2.47 -0.52
C ILE A 110 -4.37 -2.16 -0.65
N VAL A 111 -3.61 -3.09 -1.19
CA VAL A 111 -2.23 -2.86 -1.59
C VAL A 111 -2.17 -2.77 -3.11
N GLY A 112 -1.79 -1.60 -3.58
CA GLY A 112 -1.82 -1.25 -4.99
C GLY A 112 -0.62 -0.42 -5.40
N LEU A 113 -0.71 0.16 -6.60
CA LEU A 113 0.30 1.08 -7.08
C LEU A 113 -0.16 2.53 -6.97
N LYS A 114 0.69 3.32 -6.32
CA LYS A 114 0.72 4.77 -6.53
C LYS A 114 1.44 5.09 -7.83
N GLY A 115 0.85 5.93 -8.66
CA GLY A 115 1.41 6.32 -9.96
C GLY A 115 0.77 7.59 -10.54
N PRO A 116 1.38 8.20 -11.57
CA PRO A 116 0.87 9.40 -12.23
C PRO A 116 -0.51 9.18 -12.88
N ASP A 117 -0.80 7.95 -13.28
CA ASP A 117 -2.02 7.49 -13.94
C ASP A 117 -3.10 7.00 -12.96
N ALA A 118 -2.93 7.22 -11.64
CA ALA A 118 -3.90 6.77 -10.66
C ALA A 118 -5.19 7.59 -10.71
N GLY A 119 -6.33 6.91 -10.59
CA GLY A 119 -7.65 7.48 -10.36
C GLY A 119 -8.03 7.45 -8.88
N GLN A 120 -9.20 8.01 -8.59
CA GLN A 120 -9.84 7.87 -7.28
C GLN A 120 -10.91 6.78 -7.31
N PHE A 121 -11.20 6.22 -6.14
CA PHE A 121 -12.16 5.15 -5.98
C PHE A 121 -13.02 5.41 -4.75
N ALA A 122 -14.28 4.97 -4.81
CA ALA A 122 -15.18 4.96 -3.68
C ALA A 122 -15.13 3.59 -2.99
N VAL A 123 -15.13 3.60 -1.67
CA VAL A 123 -15.19 2.41 -0.83
C VAL A 123 -16.45 2.46 0.01
N THR A 124 -17.35 1.54 -0.25
CA THR A 124 -18.57 1.32 0.54
C THR A 124 -18.35 0.10 1.42
N VAL A 125 -18.72 0.22 2.69
CA VAL A 125 -18.68 -0.87 3.67
C VAL A 125 -20.06 -1.01 4.28
N ASP A 126 -20.68 -2.16 4.13
CA ASP A 126 -22.05 -2.42 4.54
C ASP A 126 -23.01 -1.34 3.99
N ASP A 127 -23.81 -0.73 4.86
CA ASP A 127 -24.75 0.34 4.51
C ASP A 127 -24.19 1.74 4.85
N ARG A 128 -22.87 1.86 5.07
CA ARG A 128 -22.22 3.13 5.41
C ARG A 128 -22.04 4.03 4.18
N PRO A 129 -22.00 5.36 4.36
CA PRO A 129 -21.65 6.29 3.29
C PRO A 129 -20.28 5.95 2.65
N PRO A 130 -20.13 6.08 1.32
CA PRO A 130 -18.86 5.80 0.66
C PRO A 130 -17.74 6.73 1.14
N VAL A 131 -16.55 6.16 1.29
CA VAL A 131 -15.31 6.91 1.52
C VAL A 131 -14.51 6.97 0.22
N VAL A 132 -14.07 8.16 -0.17
CA VAL A 132 -13.23 8.34 -1.36
C VAL A 132 -11.76 8.19 -1.00
N GLY A 133 -11.06 7.34 -1.75
CA GLY A 133 -9.62 7.12 -1.64
C GLY A 133 -8.91 7.31 -2.97
N ALA A 134 -7.60 7.48 -2.90
CA ALA A 134 -6.73 7.51 -4.08
C ALA A 134 -5.36 6.93 -3.76
N LEU A 135 -4.78 6.23 -4.74
CA LEU A 135 -3.37 5.88 -4.73
C LEU A 135 -2.58 6.95 -5.52
N PHE A 136 -2.67 8.19 -5.07
CA PHE A 136 -1.94 9.32 -5.65
C PHE A 136 -1.39 10.23 -4.55
N ASP A 137 -0.19 10.79 -4.73
CA ASP A 137 0.36 11.85 -3.89
C ASP A 137 1.41 12.68 -4.65
N GLY A 138 1.99 13.68 -3.98
CA GLY A 138 2.95 14.60 -4.59
C GLY A 138 4.27 13.98 -5.06
N PHE A 139 4.48 12.68 -4.83
CA PHE A 139 5.64 11.96 -5.34
C PHE A 139 5.30 11.02 -6.51
N CYS A 140 4.06 11.00 -6.98
CA CYS A 140 3.63 10.35 -8.21
C CYS A 140 4.02 11.21 -9.43
N ILE A 141 5.30 11.22 -9.80
CA ILE A 141 5.80 11.88 -11.01
C ILE A 141 5.87 10.91 -12.20
N GLU A 142 6.20 11.41 -13.39
CA GLU A 142 6.23 10.59 -14.62
C GLU A 142 7.13 9.36 -14.46
N GLY A 143 6.62 8.20 -14.88
CA GLY A 143 7.35 6.93 -14.81
C GLY A 143 7.60 6.40 -13.40
N ARG A 144 7.18 7.11 -12.33
CA ARG A 144 7.41 6.69 -10.95
C ARG A 144 6.19 6.01 -10.37
N TYR A 145 6.33 4.72 -10.13
CA TYR A 145 5.30 3.88 -9.52
C TYR A 145 5.86 3.19 -8.30
N ARG A 146 5.04 3.11 -7.26
CA ARG A 146 5.45 2.55 -5.97
C ARG A 146 4.29 1.80 -5.36
N MET A 147 4.60 0.65 -4.77
CA MET A 147 3.65 -0.07 -3.95
C MET A 147 3.25 0.78 -2.75
N TRP A 148 1.97 0.81 -2.42
CA TRP A 148 1.48 1.49 -1.24
C TRP A 148 0.16 0.88 -0.77
N PRO A 149 -0.04 0.77 0.55
CA PRO A 149 -1.34 0.43 1.11
C PRO A 149 -2.26 1.65 1.16
N TRP A 150 -3.54 1.46 0.90
CA TRP A 150 -4.60 2.37 1.34
C TRP A 150 -5.46 1.61 2.35
N PHE A 151 -5.71 2.19 3.52
CA PHE A 151 -6.53 1.61 4.57
C PHE A 151 -7.88 2.32 4.63
N TYR A 152 -8.94 1.55 4.90
CA TYR A 152 -10.24 2.14 5.21
C TYR A 152 -10.12 2.95 6.50
N PRO A 153 -10.50 4.24 6.51
CA PRO A 153 -10.13 5.15 7.59
C PRO A 153 -11.12 5.18 8.76
N GLN A 154 -12.19 4.39 8.72
CA GLN A 154 -13.17 4.35 9.81
C GLN A 154 -13.09 3.01 10.54
N ASP A 155 -13.31 3.05 11.84
CA ASP A 155 -13.29 1.86 12.68
C ASP A 155 -14.42 0.90 12.29
N LEU A 156 -14.09 -0.38 12.27
CA LEU A 156 -15.04 -1.47 12.06
C LEU A 156 -15.07 -2.33 13.33
N PRO A 157 -16.26 -2.58 13.92
CA PRO A 157 -16.36 -3.54 15.02
C PRO A 157 -15.95 -4.92 14.53
N LEU A 158 -15.47 -5.80 15.41
CA LEU A 158 -15.22 -7.19 15.03
C LEU A 158 -16.53 -7.81 14.52
N GLY A 159 -16.55 -8.18 13.25
CA GLY A 159 -17.73 -8.75 12.64
C GLY A 159 -17.56 -8.95 11.15
N GLU A 160 -18.65 -9.40 10.51
CA GLU A 160 -18.72 -9.53 9.06
C GLU A 160 -18.95 -8.15 8.41
N HIS A 161 -18.19 -7.87 7.36
CA HIS A 161 -18.27 -6.63 6.59
C HIS A 161 -18.27 -6.91 5.09
N ARG A 162 -19.23 -6.31 4.39
CA ARG A 162 -19.34 -6.36 2.93
C ARG A 162 -18.69 -5.13 2.32
N VAL A 163 -17.61 -5.32 1.58
CA VAL A 163 -16.84 -4.23 0.98
C VAL A 163 -17.08 -4.17 -0.52
N LYS A 164 -17.30 -2.97 -1.03
CA LYS A 164 -17.28 -2.66 -2.46
C LYS A 164 -16.37 -1.49 -2.75
N ILE A 165 -15.39 -1.69 -3.63
CA ILE A 165 -14.47 -0.66 -4.10
C ILE A 165 -14.78 -0.38 -5.56
N THR A 166 -15.15 0.85 -5.90
CA THR A 166 -15.59 1.23 -7.25
C THR A 166 -14.69 2.33 -7.80
N LEU A 167 -14.12 2.15 -9.00
CA LEU A 167 -13.37 3.19 -9.70
C LEU A 167 -14.32 4.34 -10.08
N LEU A 168 -13.92 5.57 -9.76
CA LEU A 168 -14.73 6.77 -10.00
C LEU A 168 -14.38 7.43 -11.34
N ALA A 169 -15.33 8.22 -11.88
CA ALA A 169 -15.13 8.98 -13.10
C ALA A 169 -14.48 10.34 -12.82
N GLU A 170 -14.69 10.86 -11.63
CA GLU A 170 -14.20 12.14 -11.16
C GLU A 170 -12.66 12.12 -11.16
N PRO A 171 -12.00 13.16 -11.70
CA PRO A 171 -10.54 13.22 -11.71
C PRO A 171 -9.98 13.67 -10.36
N ILE A 172 -8.71 13.35 -10.12
CA ILE A 172 -7.91 13.92 -9.03
C ILE A 172 -7.32 15.25 -9.51
N ASP A 173 -7.32 16.29 -8.67
CA ASP A 173 -6.53 17.51 -8.89
C ASP A 173 -5.04 17.23 -8.64
N LYS A 174 -4.44 16.48 -9.58
CA LYS A 174 -3.05 16.03 -9.51
C LYS A 174 -2.08 17.20 -9.54
N GLU A 175 -2.42 18.29 -10.23
CA GLU A 175 -1.55 19.45 -10.37
C GLU A 175 -1.39 20.19 -9.04
N SER A 176 -2.49 20.44 -8.32
CA SER A 176 -2.44 21.04 -6.98
C SER A 176 -1.64 20.18 -6.00
N ILE A 177 -1.85 18.86 -6.02
CA ILE A 177 -1.11 17.92 -5.15
C ILE A 177 0.40 17.97 -5.46
N LEU A 178 0.80 17.94 -6.73
CA LEU A 178 2.21 18.01 -7.11
C LEU A 178 2.85 19.36 -6.73
N LYS A 179 2.13 20.48 -6.97
CA LYS A 179 2.61 21.83 -6.64
C LYS A 179 2.91 21.99 -5.14
N ARG A 180 2.08 21.41 -4.25
CA ARG A 180 2.33 21.40 -2.79
C ARG A 180 3.65 20.73 -2.40
N HIS A 181 4.18 19.86 -3.27
CA HIS A 181 5.46 19.16 -3.07
C HIS A 181 6.59 19.74 -3.96
N GLY A 182 6.40 20.92 -4.54
CA GLY A 182 7.38 21.56 -5.43
C GLY A 182 7.64 20.77 -6.71
N LYS A 183 6.63 20.03 -7.20
CA LYS A 183 6.68 19.24 -8.43
C LYS A 183 5.75 19.82 -9.48
N THR A 184 6.08 19.57 -10.75
CA THR A 184 5.28 19.95 -11.91
C THR A 184 5.10 18.75 -12.82
N MET A 185 4.02 18.74 -13.60
CA MET A 185 3.81 17.74 -14.66
C MET A 185 4.64 18.13 -15.89
N ARG A 186 5.71 17.39 -16.14
CA ARG A 186 6.57 17.57 -17.32
C ARG A 186 5.92 16.95 -18.57
N ASP A 187 5.17 15.87 -18.39
CA ASP A 187 4.35 15.26 -19.44
C ASP A 187 2.91 15.07 -18.94
N PRO A 188 2.00 16.03 -19.23
CA PRO A 188 0.60 15.95 -18.81
C PRO A 188 -0.13 14.68 -19.27
N LYS A 189 0.29 14.07 -20.39
CA LYS A 189 -0.35 12.84 -20.91
C LYS A 189 -0.16 11.66 -19.96
N ALA A 190 0.96 11.61 -19.23
CA ALA A 190 1.21 10.58 -18.22
C ALA A 190 0.23 10.63 -17.04
N PHE A 191 -0.45 11.77 -16.83
CA PHE A 191 -1.40 12.00 -15.74
C PHE A 191 -2.86 11.92 -16.16
N THR A 192 -3.13 11.88 -17.46
CA THR A 192 -4.49 11.80 -18.01
C THR A 192 -5.26 10.55 -17.56
N PRO A 193 -4.67 9.34 -17.50
CA PRO A 193 -5.44 8.19 -17.08
C PRO A 193 -5.84 8.28 -15.60
N GLY A 194 -6.99 7.69 -15.29
CA GLY A 194 -7.54 7.54 -13.94
C GLY A 194 -7.77 6.07 -13.63
N TRP A 195 -6.71 5.29 -13.52
CA TRP A 195 -6.78 3.84 -13.33
C TRP A 195 -6.59 3.45 -11.87
N LEU A 196 -7.08 2.27 -11.50
CA LEU A 196 -6.84 1.67 -10.19
C LEU A 196 -6.07 0.37 -10.37
N TYR A 197 -4.94 0.25 -9.69
CA TYR A 197 -4.08 -0.93 -9.67
C TYR A 197 -4.10 -1.57 -8.29
N VAL A 198 -4.47 -2.85 -8.18
CA VAL A 198 -4.53 -3.57 -6.91
C VAL A 198 -3.96 -4.98 -7.08
N GLY A 199 -3.07 -5.38 -6.17
CA GLY A 199 -2.51 -6.74 -6.13
C GLY A 199 -3.22 -7.58 -5.08
N ASP A 200 -3.40 -7.00 -3.89
CA ASP A 200 -3.90 -7.70 -2.72
C ASP A 200 -4.86 -6.80 -1.92
N VAL A 201 -5.81 -7.43 -1.25
CA VAL A 201 -6.60 -6.86 -0.17
C VAL A 201 -5.88 -7.21 1.14
N LEU A 202 -5.62 -6.23 1.99
CA LEU A 202 -5.14 -6.47 3.34
C LEU A 202 -6.35 -6.53 4.28
N ILE A 203 -6.45 -7.55 5.12
CA ILE A 203 -7.48 -7.64 6.15
C ILE A 203 -6.87 -7.98 7.51
N VAL A 204 -7.47 -7.50 8.59
CA VAL A 204 -7.23 -7.94 9.96
C VAL A 204 -8.41 -8.83 10.35
N GLY A 205 -8.23 -10.15 10.23
CA GLY A 205 -9.33 -11.13 10.33
C GLY A 205 -9.34 -12.11 9.17
N GLU A 206 -10.52 -12.60 8.76
CA GLU A 206 -10.73 -13.62 7.75
C GLU A 206 -11.61 -13.25 6.54
N VAL A 207 -11.15 -13.48 5.29
CA VAL A 207 -12.01 -13.43 4.08
C VAL A 207 -12.90 -14.67 4.06
N GLN A 208 -14.17 -14.45 3.71
CA GLN A 208 -15.18 -15.49 3.52
C GLN A 208 -15.30 -15.89 2.05
#